data_AF-A0A926KY49-F1
#
_entry.id   AF-A0A926KY49-F1
#
_cell.length_a   1.000
_cell.length_b   1.000
_cell.length_c   1.000
_cell.angle_alpha   90.00
_cell.angle_beta   90.00
_cell.angle_gamma   90.00
#
_symmetry.space_group_name_H-M   'P 1'
#
loop_
_entity.id
_entity.type
_entity.pdbx_description
1 polymer ?
#
loop_
_entity_poly.entity_id
_entity_poly.type
_entity_poly.pdbx_seq_one_letter_code
_entity_poly.pdbx_strand_id
1 'polypeptide(L)'
;MKKSLISLSAALLLFSSSQALVSADSANDPKQNVYVNADVLETVASIDLNYVLDKALKDSHNLAMLTLKYAAQGSKKNDLEQQMNDMGSPAFTPSHMPDTAAEINAFTTSSGVPATDPSNMAITIMQNTAMNQMLQGMGAMAGGMNQIISAQRAQMKTAAHQLETDQRNSLLQNDEAEAGVRLQTIAQYVQLLGQKKQLDFMQEYQTVMEKDLLKATLFAQQGLASTDDVQTAEKAVNKQKDDIVTLTNNYRLGLVQLSTDIGISYDPNLNMKDIDPIIIEPITETDTTILLKNSYQMKISGNNIDEAVWENGHTVTQNTYGDTYLGINLAISGQNNEQTKLELTKKIQTTYNDAKNSYQTVLTEQRNVNDVKADLEKMKFRYNVGAISKHDLNKFELKVRQYETALAAAKLKYYVLKEKATAMDTGFIQ
;
A
#
# COMPACT_ATOMS: atom_id res chain seq x y z
N MET A 1 -36.26 30.55 -5.57
CA MET A 1 -34.80 30.35 -5.77
C MET A 1 -34.47 28.90 -5.49
N LYS A 2 -34.20 28.12 -6.55
CA LYS A 2 -33.89 26.68 -6.48
C LYS A 2 -32.50 26.51 -5.83
N LYS A 3 -32.43 25.95 -4.62
CA LYS A 3 -31.17 25.53 -3.99
C LYS A 3 -30.92 24.08 -4.39
N SER A 4 -29.91 23.89 -5.22
CA SER A 4 -29.36 22.59 -5.57
C SER A 4 -28.79 21.94 -4.31
N LEU A 5 -29.33 20.78 -3.91
CA LEU A 5 -28.69 19.87 -2.97
C LEU A 5 -27.41 19.37 -3.66
N ILE A 6 -26.27 19.88 -3.19
CA ILE A 6 -24.96 19.38 -3.60
C ILE A 6 -24.86 17.96 -3.09
N SER A 7 -25.06 16.99 -4.00
CA SER A 7 -24.78 15.59 -3.74
C SER A 7 -23.30 15.47 -3.42
N LEU A 8 -22.99 14.99 -2.22
CA LEU A 8 -21.65 14.58 -1.82
C LEU A 8 -21.32 13.22 -2.47
N SER A 9 -21.34 13.20 -3.80
CA SER A 9 -21.01 12.05 -4.63
C SER A 9 -20.03 12.52 -5.68
N ALA A 10 -18.75 12.61 -5.29
CA ALA A 10 -17.66 12.85 -6.22
C ALA A 10 -16.46 11.99 -5.83
N ALA A 11 -16.20 11.03 -6.71
CA ALA A 11 -14.88 10.51 -7.06
C ALA A 11 -14.12 9.70 -5.99
N LEU A 12 -14.40 8.40 -5.95
CA LEU A 12 -13.39 7.35 -5.79
C LEU A 12 -13.97 6.00 -6.27
N LEU A 13 -14.16 5.92 -7.58
CA LEU A 13 -14.41 4.67 -8.32
C LEU A 13 -13.29 4.54 -9.35
N LEU A 14 -12.14 4.06 -8.91
CA LEU A 14 -11.08 3.55 -9.77
C LEU A 14 -10.43 2.38 -9.03
N PHE A 15 -10.83 1.16 -9.41
CA PHE A 15 -9.99 -0.04 -9.64
C PHE A 15 -10.91 -1.27 -9.68
N SER A 16 -11.65 -1.41 -10.78
CA SER A 16 -12.18 -2.72 -11.19
C SER A 16 -11.64 -3.00 -12.59
N SER A 17 -10.40 -3.46 -12.66
CA SER A 17 -9.88 -4.12 -13.85
C SER A 17 -10.49 -5.52 -13.91
N SER A 18 -11.68 -5.65 -14.46
CA SER A 18 -12.19 -6.92 -14.97
C SER A 18 -11.40 -7.25 -16.25
N GLN A 19 -10.22 -7.85 -16.06
CA GLN A 19 -9.68 -8.69 -17.12
C GLN A 19 -10.52 -9.97 -17.16
N ALA A 20 -11.12 -10.20 -18.31
CA ALA A 20 -11.76 -11.45 -18.64
C ALA A 20 -10.76 -12.58 -18.40
N LEU A 21 -11.06 -13.46 -17.44
CA LEU A 21 -10.52 -14.79 -17.36
C LEU A 21 -11.00 -15.54 -18.61
N VAL A 22 -10.20 -15.51 -19.67
CA VAL A 22 -10.25 -16.54 -20.69
C VAL A 22 -9.56 -17.75 -20.08
N SER A 23 -10.36 -18.77 -19.79
CA SER A 23 -9.91 -20.08 -19.31
C SER A 23 -8.79 -20.62 -20.19
N ALA A 24 -7.60 -20.74 -19.63
CA ALA A 24 -6.61 -21.70 -20.09
C ALA A 24 -6.96 -23.04 -19.43
N ASP A 25 -7.88 -23.78 -20.06
CA ASP A 25 -8.11 -25.18 -19.72
C ASP A 25 -6.92 -25.98 -20.26
N SER A 26 -5.83 -26.03 -19.49
CA SER A 26 -4.70 -26.91 -19.75
C SER A 26 -4.80 -28.11 -18.82
N ALA A 27 -5.04 -29.27 -19.41
CA ALA A 27 -5.28 -30.57 -18.76
C ALA A 27 -4.08 -31.17 -18.00
N ASN A 28 -3.27 -30.36 -17.30
CA ASN A 28 -2.18 -30.77 -16.43
C ASN A 28 -1.99 -29.75 -15.28
N ASP A 29 -3.08 -29.40 -14.57
CA ASP A 29 -2.95 -28.59 -13.35
C ASP A 29 -2.37 -29.49 -12.24
N PRO A 30 -1.15 -29.21 -11.71
CA PRO A 30 -0.63 -29.96 -10.57
C PRO A 30 -1.67 -29.90 -9.46
N LYS A 31 -1.95 -31.02 -8.77
CA LYS A 31 -2.93 -31.06 -7.67
C LYS A 31 -2.63 -29.98 -6.64
N GLN A 32 -3.30 -28.84 -6.74
CA GLN A 32 -3.18 -27.73 -5.80
C GLN A 32 -4.05 -28.07 -4.59
N ASN A 33 -3.41 -28.29 -3.44
CA ASN A 33 -4.15 -28.42 -2.20
C ASN A 33 -4.65 -27.03 -1.79
N VAL A 34 -5.98 -26.86 -1.75
CA VAL A 34 -6.61 -25.65 -1.23
C VAL A 34 -6.77 -25.82 0.28
N TYR A 35 -6.05 -25.00 1.04
CA TYR A 35 -6.16 -24.97 2.51
C TYR A 35 -7.12 -23.84 2.90
N VAL A 36 -8.35 -24.21 3.29
CA VAL A 36 -9.33 -23.27 3.86
C VAL A 36 -9.39 -23.55 5.35
N ASN A 37 -8.83 -22.66 6.16
CA ASN A 37 -9.06 -22.67 7.60
C ASN A 37 -10.27 -21.80 7.91
N ALA A 38 -11.22 -22.33 8.67
CA ALA A 38 -12.31 -21.54 9.21
C ALA A 38 -11.83 -20.88 10.50
N ASP A 39 -11.38 -19.63 10.40
CA ASP A 39 -11.03 -18.86 11.59
C ASP A 39 -12.31 -18.57 12.39
N VAL A 40 -12.24 -18.79 13.70
CA VAL A 40 -13.32 -18.42 14.62
C VAL A 40 -13.24 -16.91 14.83
N LEU A 41 -14.05 -16.15 14.08
CA LEU A 41 -14.08 -14.70 14.17
C LEU A 41 -14.72 -14.23 15.49
N GLU A 42 -14.10 -13.22 16.09
CA GLU A 42 -14.60 -12.61 17.33
C GLU A 42 -15.91 -11.83 17.06
N THR A 43 -16.91 -12.02 17.90
CA THR A 43 -18.16 -11.24 17.83
C THR A 43 -18.09 -10.07 18.80
N VAL A 44 -18.23 -8.85 18.28
CA VAL A 44 -18.08 -7.61 19.06
C VAL A 44 -19.35 -6.77 18.91
N ALA A 45 -19.89 -6.25 20.02
CA ALA A 45 -21.11 -5.44 20.01
C ALA A 45 -20.85 -3.94 19.75
N SER A 46 -19.65 -3.45 20.03
CA SER A 46 -19.27 -2.05 19.84
C SER A 46 -17.79 -1.89 19.55
N ILE A 47 -17.46 -0.99 18.64
CA ILE A 47 -16.09 -0.66 18.23
C ILE A 47 -15.81 0.83 18.40
N ASP A 48 -14.55 1.15 18.70
CA ASP A 48 -14.00 2.50 18.65
C ASP A 48 -12.77 2.54 17.74
N LEU A 49 -12.31 3.74 17.39
CA LEU A 49 -11.22 3.91 16.45
C LEU A 49 -9.93 3.22 16.91
N ASN A 50 -9.60 3.28 18.20
CA ASN A 50 -8.37 2.68 18.72
C ASN A 50 -8.39 1.16 18.60
N TYR A 51 -9.52 0.53 18.96
CA TYR A 51 -9.71 -0.91 18.79
C TYR A 51 -9.56 -1.34 17.32
N VAL A 52 -10.21 -0.61 16.42
CA VAL A 52 -10.18 -0.91 14.98
C VAL A 52 -8.76 -0.77 14.43
N LEU A 53 -8.01 0.26 14.84
CA LEU A 53 -6.62 0.45 14.41
C LEU A 53 -5.70 -0.66 14.92
N ASP A 54 -5.83 -1.06 16.19
CA ASP A 54 -5.02 -2.14 16.76
C ASP A 54 -5.24 -3.46 16.03
N LYS A 55 -6.50 -3.81 15.75
CA LYS A 55 -6.85 -5.01 14.99
C LYS A 55 -6.40 -4.94 13.53
N ALA A 56 -6.65 -3.83 12.85
CA ALA A 56 -6.24 -3.65 11.45
C ALA A 56 -4.72 -3.81 11.26
N LEU A 57 -3.90 -3.35 12.22
CA LEU A 57 -2.45 -3.51 12.15
C LEU A 57 -1.99 -4.93 12.48
N LYS A 58 -2.63 -5.60 13.44
CA LYS A 58 -2.28 -6.98 13.83
C LYS A 58 -2.69 -8.03 12.80
N ASP A 59 -3.88 -7.88 12.24
CA ASP A 59 -4.50 -8.90 11.38
C ASP A 59 -4.26 -8.62 9.87
N SER A 60 -3.47 -7.60 9.53
CA SER A 60 -3.15 -7.27 8.13
C SER A 60 -2.29 -8.34 7.47
N HIS A 61 -2.90 -9.10 6.57
CA HIS A 61 -2.20 -10.08 5.72
C HIS A 61 -1.12 -9.42 4.83
N ASN A 62 -1.32 -8.17 4.42
CA ASN A 62 -0.33 -7.45 3.62
C ASN A 62 0.96 -7.18 4.42
N LEU A 63 0.83 -6.78 5.69
CA LEU A 63 1.99 -6.59 6.59
C LEU A 63 2.69 -7.92 6.89
N ALA A 64 1.91 -8.98 7.12
CA ALA A 64 2.45 -10.33 7.31
C ALA A 64 3.24 -10.80 6.07
N MET A 65 2.71 -10.57 4.86
CA MET A 65 3.38 -10.92 3.61
C MET A 65 4.68 -10.13 3.40
N LEU A 66 4.71 -8.84 3.74
CA LEU A 66 5.93 -8.02 3.67
C LEU A 66 6.99 -8.51 4.66
N THR A 67 6.59 -8.89 5.87
CA THR A 67 7.48 -9.48 6.88
C THR A 67 8.07 -10.81 6.39
N LEU A 68 7.25 -11.67 5.79
CA LEU A 68 7.71 -12.93 5.19
C LEU A 68 8.67 -12.70 4.01
N LYS A 69 8.38 -11.70 3.16
CA LYS A 69 9.26 -11.30 2.06
C LYS A 69 10.64 -10.86 2.58
N TYR A 70 10.68 -10.02 3.61
CA TYR A 70 11.92 -9.61 4.27
C TYR A 70 12.73 -10.82 4.79
N ALA A 71 12.07 -11.76 5.47
CA ALA A 71 12.72 -12.97 5.98
C ALA A 71 13.25 -13.87 4.86
N ALA A 72 12.47 -14.06 3.79
CA ALA A 72 12.87 -14.85 2.62
C ALA A 72 14.08 -14.24 1.90
N GLN A 73 14.12 -12.91 1.74
CA GLN A 73 15.27 -12.20 1.17
C GLN A 73 16.53 -12.38 2.00
N GLY A 74 16.43 -12.26 3.34
CA GLY A 74 17.55 -12.49 4.25
C GLY A 74 18.08 -13.92 4.18
N SER A 75 17.19 -14.92 4.15
CA SER A 75 17.58 -16.32 4.00
C SER A 75 18.30 -16.57 2.66
N LYS A 76 17.80 -15.98 1.57
CA LYS A 76 18.41 -16.14 0.24
C LYS A 76 19.76 -15.45 0.14
N LYS A 77 19.93 -14.29 0.77
CA LYS A 77 21.23 -13.60 0.87
C LYS A 77 22.27 -14.50 1.56
N ASN A 78 21.94 -15.04 2.73
CA ASN A 78 22.84 -15.89 3.50
C ASN A 78 23.24 -17.17 2.73
N ASP A 79 22.30 -17.78 2.01
CA ASP A 79 22.56 -18.94 1.15
C ASP A 79 23.55 -18.61 0.02
N LEU A 80 23.37 -17.46 -0.65
CA LEU A 80 24.31 -17.02 -1.70
C LEU A 80 25.71 -16.73 -1.15
N GLU A 81 25.81 -16.09 0.02
CA GLU A 81 27.09 -15.83 0.68
C GLU A 81 27.80 -17.13 1.08
N GLN A 82 27.05 -18.11 1.58
CA GLN A 82 27.59 -19.43 1.90
C GLN A 82 28.05 -20.17 0.63
N GLN A 83 27.24 -20.22 -0.42
CA GLN A 83 27.62 -20.83 -1.70
C GLN A 83 28.89 -20.18 -2.27
N MET A 84 29.01 -18.86 -2.21
CA MET A 84 30.20 -18.13 -2.64
C MET A 84 31.47 -18.55 -1.87
N ASN A 85 31.36 -18.75 -0.56
CA ASN A 85 32.45 -19.18 0.31
C ASN A 85 32.83 -20.66 0.08
N ASP A 86 31.84 -21.52 -0.14
CA ASP A 86 32.01 -22.96 -0.33
C ASP A 86 32.57 -23.32 -1.72
N MET A 87 32.45 -22.44 -2.71
CA MET A 87 33.07 -22.62 -4.04
C MET A 87 34.60 -22.57 -3.95
N GLY A 88 35.29 -23.67 -3.67
CA GLY A 88 36.76 -23.72 -3.69
C GLY A 88 37.36 -23.45 -5.08
N SER A 89 38.58 -22.90 -5.13
CA SER A 89 39.35 -22.80 -6.38
C SER A 89 40.07 -24.14 -6.63
N PRO A 90 39.82 -24.83 -7.76
CA PRO A 90 40.61 -25.99 -8.14
C PRO A 90 42.09 -25.59 -8.27
N ALA A 91 42.93 -26.09 -7.37
CA ALA A 91 44.38 -25.97 -7.46
C ALA A 91 44.92 -27.13 -8.30
N PHE A 92 45.36 -26.81 -9.52
CA PHE A 92 46.10 -27.74 -10.37
C PHE A 92 47.52 -27.19 -10.55
N THR A 93 48.52 -27.89 -10.02
CA THR A 93 49.93 -27.59 -10.25
C THR A 93 50.45 -28.62 -11.27
N PRO A 94 50.66 -28.23 -12.54
CA PRO A 94 51.18 -29.16 -13.54
C PRO A 94 52.60 -29.59 -13.14
N SER A 95 52.84 -30.89 -13.06
CA SER A 95 54.20 -31.43 -12.94
C SER A 95 54.70 -31.77 -14.33
N HIS A 96 55.83 -31.21 -14.77
CA HIS A 96 56.46 -31.56 -16.06
C HIS A 96 57.07 -32.96 -15.94
N MET A 97 56.72 -33.87 -16.87
CA MET A 97 57.43 -35.13 -17.01
C MET A 97 58.61 -34.96 -17.97
N PRO A 98 59.78 -35.56 -17.70
CA PRO A 98 60.94 -35.43 -18.57
C PRO A 98 60.64 -36.01 -19.96
N ASP A 99 60.63 -35.16 -20.99
CA ASP A 99 60.19 -35.53 -22.34
C ASP A 99 61.27 -35.32 -23.42
N THR A 100 62.48 -34.98 -23.00
CA THR A 100 63.67 -35.00 -23.86
C THR A 100 64.66 -36.09 -23.43
N ALA A 101 65.48 -36.58 -24.38
CA ALA A 101 66.50 -37.58 -24.08
C ALA A 101 67.49 -37.12 -22.99
N ALA A 102 67.80 -35.81 -22.94
CA ALA A 102 68.65 -35.22 -21.91
C ALA A 102 67.99 -35.24 -20.52
N GLU A 103 66.70 -34.91 -20.44
CA GLU A 103 65.93 -34.89 -19.20
C GLU A 103 65.68 -36.30 -18.65
N ILE A 104 65.38 -37.27 -19.52
CA ILE A 104 65.20 -38.68 -19.13
C ILE A 104 66.53 -39.25 -18.60
N ASN A 105 67.66 -38.91 -19.23
CA ASN A 105 69.00 -39.31 -18.76
C ASN A 105 69.37 -38.65 -17.42
N ALA A 106 69.04 -37.37 -17.23
CA ALA A 106 69.21 -36.68 -15.95
C ALA A 106 68.31 -37.26 -14.84
N PHE A 107 67.09 -37.67 -15.17
CA PHE A 107 66.14 -38.28 -14.24
C PHE A 107 66.55 -39.70 -13.83
N THR A 108 66.99 -40.52 -14.78
CA THR A 108 67.47 -41.90 -14.53
C THR A 108 68.76 -41.94 -13.73
N THR A 109 69.71 -41.03 -14.01
CA THR A 109 70.97 -40.90 -13.24
C THR A 109 70.76 -40.40 -11.81
N SER A 110 69.78 -39.54 -11.58
CA SER A 110 69.44 -39.05 -10.23
C SER A 110 68.56 -40.01 -9.42
N SER A 111 67.78 -40.87 -10.10
CA SER A 111 66.81 -41.78 -9.45
C SER A 111 67.33 -43.23 -9.26
N GLY A 112 68.54 -43.55 -9.72
CA GLY A 112 69.16 -44.87 -9.55
C GLY A 112 68.52 -46.00 -10.38
N VAL A 113 67.74 -45.64 -11.42
CA VAL A 113 67.07 -46.60 -12.33
C VAL A 113 68.00 -46.91 -13.51
N PRO A 114 68.17 -48.18 -13.93
CA PRO A 114 69.04 -48.53 -15.05
C PRO A 114 68.63 -47.83 -16.35
N ALA A 115 69.62 -47.41 -17.15
CA ALA A 115 69.43 -46.65 -18.38
C ALA A 115 68.45 -47.35 -19.33
N THR A 116 67.43 -46.61 -19.77
CA THR A 116 66.40 -47.10 -20.68
C THR A 116 67.04 -47.52 -22.01
N ASP A 117 66.71 -48.71 -22.51
CA ASP A 117 67.11 -49.19 -23.84
C ASP A 117 66.85 -48.11 -24.92
N PRO A 118 67.79 -47.83 -25.84
CA PRO A 118 67.62 -46.83 -26.91
C PRO A 118 66.31 -46.98 -27.69
N SER A 119 65.81 -48.20 -27.85
CA SER A 119 64.53 -48.50 -28.52
C SER A 119 63.31 -48.11 -27.68
N ASN A 120 63.41 -48.17 -26.35
CA ASN A 120 62.36 -47.78 -25.42
C ASN A 120 62.36 -46.28 -25.12
N MET A 121 63.50 -45.59 -25.30
CA MET A 121 63.64 -44.16 -25.09
C MET A 121 62.69 -43.34 -25.96
N ALA A 122 62.53 -43.71 -27.24
CA ALA A 122 61.60 -43.04 -28.15
C ALA A 122 60.13 -43.22 -27.72
N ILE A 123 59.76 -44.41 -27.22
CA ILE A 123 58.41 -44.71 -26.72
C ILE A 123 58.13 -43.91 -25.43
N THR A 124 59.08 -43.86 -24.51
CA THR A 124 58.98 -43.08 -23.27
C THR A 124 58.89 -41.58 -23.54
N ILE A 125 59.67 -41.05 -24.49
CA ILE A 125 59.56 -39.64 -24.92
C ILE A 125 58.16 -39.36 -25.46
N MET A 126 57.64 -40.17 -26.38
CA MET A 126 56.29 -39.97 -26.94
C MET A 126 55.20 -40.05 -25.87
N GLN A 127 55.30 -40.98 -24.91
CA GLN A 127 54.35 -41.09 -23.80
C GLN A 127 54.42 -39.88 -22.87
N ASN A 128 55.61 -39.42 -22.50
CA ASN A 128 55.79 -38.25 -21.63
C ASN A 128 55.38 -36.95 -22.33
N THR A 129 55.66 -36.78 -23.62
CA THR A 129 55.16 -35.64 -24.42
C THR A 129 53.63 -35.64 -24.48
N ALA A 130 52.99 -36.79 -24.72
CA ALA A 130 51.53 -36.90 -24.73
C ALA A 130 50.93 -36.61 -23.33
N MET A 131 51.57 -37.09 -22.26
CA MET A 131 51.18 -36.77 -20.89
C MET A 131 51.37 -35.29 -20.56
N ASN A 132 52.46 -34.66 -20.98
CA ASN A 132 52.69 -33.22 -20.80
C ASN A 132 51.65 -32.39 -21.55
N GLN A 133 51.27 -32.78 -22.78
CA GLN A 133 50.18 -32.14 -23.52
C GLN A 133 48.82 -32.31 -22.80
N MET A 134 48.56 -33.50 -22.24
CA MET A 134 47.36 -33.74 -21.42
C MET A 134 47.37 -32.88 -20.14
N LEU A 135 48.50 -32.80 -19.44
CA LEU A 135 48.67 -31.99 -18.23
C LEU A 135 48.56 -30.48 -18.53
N GLN A 136 49.04 -30.01 -19.68
CA GLN A 136 48.83 -28.65 -20.17
C GLN A 136 47.35 -28.39 -20.49
N GLY A 137 46.67 -29.33 -21.16
CA GLY A 137 45.23 -29.27 -21.40
C GLY A 137 44.42 -29.23 -20.10
N MET A 138 44.80 -30.04 -19.10
CA MET A 138 44.22 -30.00 -17.75
C MET A 138 44.49 -28.68 -17.04
N GLY A 139 45.68 -28.09 -17.20
CA GLY A 139 46.01 -26.76 -16.68
C GLY A 139 45.17 -25.65 -17.31
N ALA A 140 44.97 -25.68 -18.63
CA ALA A 140 44.09 -24.74 -19.34
C ALA A 140 42.62 -24.91 -18.91
N MET A 141 42.15 -26.15 -18.72
CA MET A 141 40.81 -26.42 -18.17
C MET A 141 40.67 -25.92 -16.72
N ALA A 142 41.67 -26.15 -15.86
CA ALA A 142 41.68 -25.63 -14.49
C ALA A 142 41.70 -24.09 -14.47
N GLY A 143 42.44 -23.45 -15.38
CA GLY A 143 42.43 -22.01 -15.57
C GLY A 143 41.05 -21.47 -16.01
N GLY A 144 40.43 -22.11 -17.00
CA GLY A 144 39.08 -21.77 -17.44
C GLY A 144 38.03 -22.00 -16.35
N MET A 145 38.15 -23.08 -15.58
CA MET A 145 37.26 -23.38 -14.45
C MET A 145 37.42 -22.37 -13.32
N ASN A 146 38.65 -21.93 -13.03
CA ASN A 146 38.91 -20.84 -12.08
C ASN A 146 38.31 -19.50 -12.55
N GLN A 147 38.36 -19.19 -13.85
CA GLN A 147 37.70 -18.00 -14.41
C GLN A 147 36.17 -18.08 -14.28
N ILE A 148 35.57 -19.23 -14.57
CA ILE A 148 34.12 -19.46 -14.40
C ILE A 148 33.72 -19.32 -12.93
N ILE A 149 34.46 -19.95 -12.01
CA ILE A 149 34.22 -19.86 -10.56
C ILE A 149 34.34 -18.40 -10.09
N SER A 150 35.35 -17.67 -10.54
CA SER A 150 35.51 -16.26 -10.20
C SER A 150 34.35 -15.40 -10.73
N ALA A 151 33.89 -15.65 -11.96
CA ALA A 151 32.77 -14.93 -12.55
C ALA A 151 31.45 -15.25 -11.81
N GLN A 152 31.21 -16.51 -11.46
CA GLN A 152 30.06 -16.94 -10.67
C GLN A 152 30.08 -16.32 -9.27
N ARG A 153 31.23 -16.28 -8.58
CA ARG A 153 31.35 -15.58 -7.29
C ARG A 153 31.05 -14.09 -7.41
N ALA A 154 31.51 -13.43 -8.48
CA ALA A 154 31.20 -12.03 -8.72
C ALA A 154 29.69 -11.80 -8.94
N GLN A 155 29.03 -12.66 -9.73
CA GLN A 155 27.58 -12.60 -9.94
C GLN A 155 26.79 -12.85 -8.64
N MET A 156 27.20 -13.82 -7.83
CA MET A 156 26.57 -14.07 -6.52
C MET A 156 26.76 -12.91 -5.55
N LYS A 157 27.94 -12.26 -5.57
CA LYS A 157 28.20 -11.05 -4.78
C LYS A 157 27.26 -9.91 -5.18
N THR A 158 27.08 -9.68 -6.48
CA THR A 158 26.11 -8.68 -6.98
C THR A 158 24.69 -9.03 -6.55
N ALA A 159 24.27 -10.29 -6.73
CA ALA A 159 22.94 -10.73 -6.32
C ALA A 159 22.70 -10.62 -4.80
N ALA A 160 23.71 -10.92 -3.98
CA ALA A 160 23.64 -10.77 -2.53
C ALA A 160 23.52 -9.30 -2.10
N HIS A 161 24.22 -8.38 -2.78
CA HIS A 161 24.10 -6.94 -2.51
C HIS A 161 22.73 -6.39 -2.91
N GLN A 162 22.24 -6.76 -4.09
CA GLN A 162 20.88 -6.41 -4.52
C GLN A 162 19.84 -6.90 -3.52
N LEU A 163 19.97 -8.13 -3.01
CA LEU A 163 19.06 -8.66 -1.97
C LEU A 163 19.14 -7.88 -0.65
N GLU A 164 20.30 -7.35 -0.29
CA GLU A 164 20.46 -6.47 0.88
C GLU A 164 19.74 -5.13 0.66
N THR A 165 19.87 -4.53 -0.52
CA THR A 165 19.10 -3.35 -0.89
C THR A 165 17.60 -3.62 -0.90
N ASP A 166 17.17 -4.74 -1.49
CA ASP A 166 15.77 -5.16 -1.50
C ASP A 166 15.24 -5.43 -0.09
N GLN A 167 16.08 -5.92 0.82
CA GLN A 167 15.75 -6.13 2.22
C GLN A 167 15.53 -4.79 2.94
N ARG A 168 16.43 -3.82 2.75
CA ARG A 168 16.28 -2.45 3.28
C ARG A 168 15.01 -1.79 2.74
N ASN A 169 14.75 -1.95 1.44
CA ASN A 169 13.52 -1.46 0.81
C ASN A 169 12.27 -2.15 1.37
N SER A 170 12.32 -3.45 1.67
CA SER A 170 11.17 -4.18 2.23
C SER A 170 10.84 -3.74 3.65
N LEU A 171 11.83 -3.34 4.46
CA LEU A 171 11.58 -2.70 5.77
C LEU A 171 10.86 -1.36 5.59
N LEU A 172 11.36 -0.51 4.70
CA LEU A 172 10.71 0.78 4.41
C LEU A 172 9.28 0.60 3.87
N GLN A 173 9.05 -0.41 3.02
CA GLN A 173 7.72 -0.78 2.53
C GLN A 173 6.80 -1.28 3.64
N ASN A 174 7.34 -1.98 4.64
CA ASN A 174 6.57 -2.43 5.79
C ASN A 174 6.12 -1.24 6.66
N ASP A 175 7.04 -0.33 6.97
CA ASP A 175 6.74 0.89 7.74
C ASP A 175 5.76 1.81 6.96
N GLU A 176 5.94 1.93 5.63
CA GLU A 176 5.04 2.67 4.75
C GLU A 176 3.65 2.04 4.72
N ALA A 177 3.57 0.70 4.63
CA ALA A 177 2.31 -0.03 4.64
C ALA A 177 1.61 0.08 6.00
N GLU A 178 2.34 0.09 7.12
CA GLU A 178 1.75 0.26 8.45
C GLU A 178 1.06 1.63 8.57
N ALA A 179 1.76 2.69 8.17
CA ALA A 179 1.20 4.04 8.13
C ALA A 179 0.02 4.15 7.15
N GLY A 180 0.10 3.48 6.00
CA GLY A 180 -0.95 3.42 5.00
C GLY A 180 -2.22 2.70 5.49
N VAL A 181 -2.07 1.52 6.11
CA VAL A 181 -3.17 0.78 6.74
C VAL A 181 -3.82 1.64 7.82
N ARG A 182 -3.01 2.25 8.71
CA ARG A 182 -3.52 3.15 9.75
C ARG A 182 -4.39 4.27 9.16
N LEU A 183 -3.91 4.99 8.16
CA LEU A 183 -4.66 6.09 7.55
C LEU A 183 -5.90 5.61 6.81
N GLN A 184 -5.81 4.51 6.07
CA GLN A 184 -6.94 3.92 5.36
C GLN A 184 -8.03 3.48 6.34
N THR A 185 -7.67 2.82 7.43
CA THR A 185 -8.60 2.40 8.48
C THR A 185 -9.25 3.60 9.17
N ILE A 186 -8.51 4.67 9.47
CA ILE A 186 -9.09 5.93 9.97
C ILE A 186 -10.12 6.47 8.99
N ALA A 187 -9.78 6.55 7.69
CA ALA A 187 -10.67 7.07 6.67
C ALA A 187 -11.95 6.24 6.51
N GLN A 188 -11.83 4.91 6.47
CA GLN A 188 -12.96 3.97 6.40
C GLN A 188 -13.87 4.11 7.64
N TYR A 189 -13.28 4.13 8.84
CA TYR A 189 -14.04 4.29 10.09
C TYR A 189 -14.80 5.62 10.13
N VAL A 190 -14.13 6.71 9.77
CA VAL A 190 -14.72 8.05 9.73
C VAL A 190 -15.84 8.13 8.68
N GLN A 191 -15.65 7.53 7.51
CA GLN A 191 -16.67 7.47 6.46
C GLN A 191 -17.93 6.75 6.96
N LEU A 192 -17.77 5.58 7.59
CA LEU A 192 -18.88 4.82 8.16
C LEU A 192 -19.60 5.58 9.27
N LEU A 193 -18.85 6.26 10.15
CA LEU A 193 -19.43 7.11 11.19
C LEU A 193 -20.24 8.27 10.59
N GLY A 194 -19.74 8.89 9.52
CA GLY A 194 -20.45 9.92 8.77
C GLY A 194 -21.74 9.40 8.13
N GLN A 195 -21.68 8.23 7.49
CA GLN A 195 -22.85 7.57 6.90
C GLN A 195 -23.91 7.23 7.97
N LYS A 196 -23.50 6.74 9.14
CA LYS A 196 -24.40 6.47 10.26
C LYS A 196 -25.13 7.74 10.72
N LYS A 197 -24.40 8.83 10.98
CA LYS A 197 -24.99 10.12 11.35
C LYS A 197 -25.95 10.66 10.28
N GLN A 198 -25.62 10.47 9.00
CA GLN A 198 -26.49 10.85 7.89
C GLN A 198 -27.77 9.99 7.85
N LEU A 199 -27.67 8.67 8.09
CA LEU A 199 -28.83 7.78 8.18
C LEU A 199 -29.76 8.19 9.32
N ASP A 200 -29.22 8.46 10.50
CA ASP A 200 -30.00 8.90 11.66
C ASP A 200 -30.79 10.18 11.32
N PHE A 201 -30.14 11.17 10.71
CA PHE A 201 -30.80 12.39 10.23
C PHE A 201 -31.86 12.10 9.15
N MET A 202 -31.56 11.23 8.17
CA MET A 202 -32.49 10.91 7.08
C MET A 202 -33.76 10.22 7.57
N GLN A 203 -33.65 9.37 8.60
CA GLN A 203 -34.80 8.72 9.25
C GLN A 203 -35.67 9.73 10.03
N GLU A 204 -35.04 10.65 10.77
CA GLU A 204 -35.75 11.76 11.41
C GLU A 204 -36.46 12.64 10.36
N TYR A 205 -35.78 12.95 9.25
CA TYR A 205 -36.32 13.75 8.15
C TYR A 205 -37.52 13.07 7.47
N GLN A 206 -37.45 11.76 7.24
CA GLN A 206 -38.57 10.98 6.69
C GLN A 206 -39.84 11.12 7.55
N THR A 207 -39.70 11.05 8.88
CA THR A 207 -40.83 11.19 9.80
C THR A 207 -41.55 12.54 9.64
N VAL A 208 -40.81 13.60 9.32
CA VAL A 208 -41.39 14.92 9.05
C VAL A 208 -42.08 14.95 7.67
N MET A 209 -41.49 14.33 6.65
CA MET A 209 -42.10 14.22 5.32
C MET A 209 -43.40 13.41 5.33
N GLU A 210 -43.47 12.33 6.11
CA GLU A 210 -44.70 11.54 6.26
C GLU A 210 -45.83 12.34 6.92
N LYS A 211 -45.50 13.22 7.88
CA LYS A 211 -46.46 14.18 8.44
C LYS A 211 -46.92 15.22 7.42
N ASP A 212 -46.01 15.69 6.56
CA ASP A 212 -46.34 16.61 5.46
C ASP A 212 -47.28 15.95 4.43
N LEU A 213 -47.04 14.68 4.08
CA LEU A 213 -47.93 13.90 3.23
C LEU A 213 -49.32 13.76 3.86
N LEU A 214 -49.40 13.36 5.14
CA LEU A 214 -50.67 13.25 5.85
C LEU A 214 -51.45 14.58 5.83
N LYS A 215 -50.77 15.69 6.07
CA LYS A 215 -51.37 17.04 6.01
C LYS A 215 -51.92 17.35 4.62
N ALA A 216 -51.14 17.07 3.55
CA ALA A 216 -51.59 17.27 2.18
C ALA A 216 -52.82 16.43 1.84
N THR A 217 -52.84 15.15 2.26
CA THR A 217 -53.99 14.26 2.08
C THR A 217 -55.25 14.79 2.78
N LEU A 218 -55.12 15.26 4.02
CA LEU A 218 -56.24 15.85 4.76
C LEU A 218 -56.77 17.12 4.09
N PHE A 219 -55.89 18.00 3.61
CA PHE A 219 -56.31 19.20 2.88
C PHE A 219 -56.98 18.87 1.56
N ALA A 220 -56.51 17.86 0.82
CA ALA A 220 -57.18 17.41 -0.39
C ALA A 220 -58.58 16.84 -0.09
N GLN A 221 -58.74 16.06 0.98
CA GLN A 221 -60.05 15.56 1.43
C GLN A 221 -61.02 16.68 1.80
N GLN A 222 -60.50 17.81 2.28
CA GLN A 222 -61.28 19.00 2.62
C GLN A 222 -61.46 19.96 1.42
N GLY A 223 -60.92 19.62 0.24
CA GLY A 223 -60.97 20.47 -0.96
C GLY A 223 -60.05 21.70 -0.91
N LEU A 224 -59.10 21.74 0.03
CA LEU A 224 -58.15 22.83 0.25
C LEU A 224 -56.80 22.61 -0.44
N ALA A 225 -56.55 21.42 -0.98
CA ALA A 225 -55.36 21.09 -1.77
C ALA A 225 -55.73 20.25 -2.99
N SER A 226 -54.88 20.29 -4.02
CA SER A 226 -55.08 19.48 -5.21
C SER A 226 -54.60 18.04 -5.00
N THR A 227 -55.08 17.11 -5.83
CA THR A 227 -54.54 15.74 -5.88
C THR A 227 -53.07 15.73 -6.30
N ASP A 228 -52.64 16.71 -7.09
CA ASP A 228 -51.26 16.84 -7.55
C ASP A 228 -50.31 17.20 -6.40
N ASP A 229 -50.78 17.98 -5.42
CA ASP A 229 -50.01 18.29 -4.21
C ASP A 229 -49.76 17.03 -3.37
N VAL A 230 -50.79 16.17 -3.24
CA VAL A 230 -50.67 14.87 -2.56
C VAL A 230 -49.68 13.96 -3.28
N GLN A 231 -49.82 13.83 -4.61
CA GLN A 231 -48.88 13.01 -5.41
C GLN A 231 -47.44 13.53 -5.32
N THR A 232 -47.25 14.85 -5.26
CA THR A 232 -45.93 15.46 -5.13
C THR A 232 -45.30 15.13 -3.77
N ALA A 233 -46.08 15.23 -2.68
CA ALA A 233 -45.63 14.84 -1.35
C ALA A 233 -45.32 13.34 -1.26
N GLU A 234 -46.15 12.50 -1.87
CA GLU A 234 -45.96 11.05 -1.91
C GLU A 234 -44.69 10.66 -2.66
N LYS A 235 -44.46 11.24 -3.85
CA LYS A 235 -43.21 11.06 -4.61
C LYS A 235 -41.98 11.47 -3.79
N ALA A 236 -42.07 12.55 -3.03
CA ALA A 236 -40.98 13.01 -2.19
C ALA A 236 -40.68 12.03 -1.04
N VAL A 237 -41.71 11.49 -0.37
CA VAL A 237 -41.55 10.47 0.68
C VAL A 237 -40.95 9.18 0.10
N ASN A 238 -41.44 8.71 -1.04
CA ASN A 238 -40.93 7.51 -1.69
C ASN A 238 -39.46 7.67 -2.09
N LYS A 239 -39.10 8.82 -2.67
CA LYS A 239 -37.70 9.15 -2.96
C LYS A 239 -36.83 9.11 -1.71
N GLN A 240 -37.28 9.71 -0.61
CA GLN A 240 -36.54 9.70 0.66
C GLN A 240 -36.34 8.26 1.19
N LYS A 241 -37.33 7.39 1.05
CA LYS A 241 -37.21 5.96 1.41
C LYS A 241 -36.18 5.23 0.56
N ASP A 242 -36.20 5.46 -0.75
CA ASP A 242 -35.21 4.87 -1.67
C ASP A 242 -33.78 5.33 -1.36
N ASP A 243 -33.61 6.63 -1.04
CA ASP A 243 -32.32 7.21 -0.64
C ASP A 243 -31.82 6.59 0.69
N ILE A 244 -32.71 6.36 1.67
CA ILE A 244 -32.38 5.67 2.94
C ILE A 244 -31.94 4.23 2.70
N VAL A 245 -32.66 3.47 1.86
CA VAL A 245 -32.32 2.09 1.53
C VAL A 245 -30.94 2.02 0.87
N THR A 246 -30.69 2.92 -0.09
CA THR A 246 -29.39 3.01 -0.78
C THR A 246 -28.25 3.30 0.20
N LEU A 247 -28.42 4.31 1.07
CA LEU A 247 -27.40 4.64 2.06
C LEU A 247 -27.21 3.53 3.10
N THR A 248 -28.28 2.83 3.50
CA THR A 248 -28.22 1.69 4.43
C THR A 248 -27.44 0.53 3.83
N ASN A 249 -27.64 0.23 2.55
CA ASN A 249 -26.89 -0.82 1.86
C ASN A 249 -25.42 -0.45 1.73
N ASN A 250 -25.10 0.82 1.42
CA ASN A 250 -23.71 1.31 1.38
C ASN A 250 -23.04 1.23 2.75
N TYR A 251 -23.76 1.60 3.81
CA TYR A 251 -23.26 1.50 5.19
C TYR A 251 -22.99 0.04 5.59
N ARG A 252 -23.92 -0.88 5.29
CA ARG A 252 -23.73 -2.32 5.56
C ARG A 252 -22.57 -2.91 4.77
N LEU A 253 -22.42 -2.54 3.50
CA LEU A 253 -21.29 -2.98 2.69
C LEU A 253 -19.96 -2.49 3.28
N GLY A 254 -19.89 -1.22 3.70
CA GLY A 254 -18.70 -0.70 4.37
C GLY A 254 -18.44 -1.38 5.72
N LEU A 255 -19.48 -1.74 6.48
CA LEU A 255 -19.32 -2.54 7.71
C LEU A 255 -18.77 -3.94 7.43
N VAL A 256 -19.22 -4.60 6.35
CA VAL A 256 -18.66 -5.90 5.94
C VAL A 256 -17.18 -5.77 5.59
N GLN A 257 -16.81 -4.74 4.81
CA GLN A 257 -15.42 -4.48 4.46
C GLN A 257 -14.58 -4.24 5.71
N LEU A 258 -15.01 -3.33 6.60
CA LEU A 258 -14.30 -3.05 7.84
C LEU A 258 -14.18 -4.29 8.72
N SER A 259 -15.25 -5.08 8.87
CA SER A 259 -15.25 -6.30 9.69
C SER A 259 -14.28 -7.34 9.16
N THR A 260 -14.17 -7.45 7.83
CA THR A 260 -13.22 -8.34 7.16
C THR A 260 -11.78 -7.85 7.35
N ASP A 261 -11.55 -6.55 7.17
CA ASP A 261 -10.23 -5.92 7.29
C ASP A 261 -9.66 -6.01 8.72
N ILE A 262 -10.52 -6.07 9.75
CA ILE A 262 -10.12 -6.18 11.18
C ILE A 262 -10.36 -7.56 11.81
N GLY A 263 -10.77 -8.55 11.01
CA GLY A 263 -10.93 -9.93 11.49
C GLY A 263 -12.04 -10.16 12.52
N ILE A 264 -13.14 -9.40 12.47
CA ILE A 264 -14.32 -9.63 13.34
C ILE A 264 -15.50 -10.19 12.57
N SER A 265 -16.41 -10.86 13.29
CA SER A 265 -17.68 -11.29 12.72
C SER A 265 -18.54 -10.09 12.36
N TYR A 266 -19.12 -10.10 11.16
CA TYR A 266 -20.06 -9.07 10.73
C TYR A 266 -21.30 -9.03 11.64
N ASP A 267 -21.62 -7.85 12.15
CA ASP A 267 -22.88 -7.53 12.83
C ASP A 267 -23.53 -6.30 12.19
N PRO A 268 -24.75 -6.41 11.62
CA PRO A 268 -25.47 -5.27 11.06
C PRO A 268 -25.83 -4.19 12.09
N ASN A 269 -25.83 -4.53 13.38
CA ASN A 269 -26.19 -3.63 14.48
C ASN A 269 -24.96 -3.14 15.25
N LEU A 270 -23.75 -3.33 14.70
CA LEU A 270 -22.50 -2.95 15.34
C LEU A 270 -22.51 -1.47 15.77
N ASN A 271 -22.26 -1.22 17.05
CA ASN A 271 -22.26 0.14 17.56
C ASN A 271 -20.89 0.80 17.41
N MET A 272 -20.74 1.63 16.38
CA MET A 272 -19.59 2.51 16.20
C MET A 272 -19.64 3.70 17.15
N LYS A 273 -18.63 3.84 18.02
CA LYS A 273 -18.53 4.98 18.92
C LYS A 273 -18.05 6.23 18.18
N ASP A 274 -18.50 7.39 18.65
CA ASP A 274 -18.00 8.67 18.14
C ASP A 274 -16.51 8.87 18.48
N ILE A 275 -15.85 9.70 17.67
CA ILE A 275 -14.45 10.10 17.90
C ILE A 275 -14.45 11.30 18.84
N ASP A 276 -14.15 11.05 20.11
CA ASP A 276 -14.18 12.04 21.20
C ASP A 276 -12.82 12.69 21.47
N PRO A 277 -12.79 14.01 21.76
CA PRO A 277 -13.31 15.08 20.93
C PRO A 277 -12.30 15.50 19.84
N ILE A 278 -12.80 15.71 18.62
CA ILE A 278 -11.99 16.22 17.50
C ILE A 278 -11.54 17.66 17.81
N ILE A 279 -10.24 17.84 18.09
CA ILE A 279 -9.62 19.15 18.35
C ILE A 279 -9.53 19.93 17.02
N ILE A 280 -10.21 21.07 16.97
CA ILE A 280 -10.28 21.95 15.79
C ILE A 280 -9.26 23.08 15.98
N GLU A 281 -8.06 22.86 15.47
CA GLU A 281 -6.97 23.84 15.49
C GLU A 281 -6.42 24.01 14.08
N PRO A 282 -5.88 25.18 13.71
CA PRO A 282 -5.22 25.34 12.43
C PRO A 282 -4.10 24.31 12.26
N ILE A 283 -4.00 23.72 11.07
CA ILE A 283 -2.88 22.83 10.75
C ILE A 283 -1.58 23.63 10.68
N THR A 284 -0.54 23.11 11.34
CA THR A 284 0.81 23.68 11.26
C THR A 284 1.56 22.98 10.13
N GLU A 285 2.15 23.76 9.22
CA GLU A 285 2.90 23.20 8.09
C GLU A 285 4.34 22.90 8.49
N THR A 286 4.75 21.64 8.33
CA THR A 286 6.16 21.23 8.40
C THR A 286 6.88 21.58 7.10
N ASP A 287 8.17 21.93 7.19
CA ASP A 287 8.99 22.23 6.02
C ASP A 287 9.01 21.06 5.03
N THR A 288 8.77 21.36 3.75
CA THR A 288 8.67 20.36 2.68
C THR A 288 9.97 19.58 2.52
N THR A 289 11.13 20.19 2.73
CA THR A 289 12.43 19.51 2.62
C THR A 289 12.60 18.47 3.73
N ILE A 290 12.13 18.77 4.94
CA ILE A 290 12.15 17.82 6.06
C ILE A 290 11.25 16.62 5.74
N LEU A 291 10.03 16.88 5.28
CA LEU A 291 9.08 15.82 4.91
C LEU A 291 9.61 14.92 3.79
N LEU A 292 10.21 15.51 2.75
CA LEU A 292 10.82 14.76 1.65
C LEU A 292 11.97 13.88 2.14
N LYS A 293 12.85 14.38 3.02
CA LYS A 293 13.96 13.59 3.57
C LYS A 293 13.48 12.41 4.41
N ASN A 294 12.39 12.59 5.16
CA ASN A 294 11.85 11.55 6.01
C ASN A 294 11.01 10.52 5.24
N SER A 295 10.55 10.87 4.02
CA SER A 295 9.67 10.05 3.21
C SER A 295 10.23 8.67 2.90
N TYR A 296 9.40 7.63 3.08
CA TYR A 296 9.74 6.26 2.71
C TYR A 296 10.07 6.13 1.22
N GLN A 297 9.28 6.78 0.35
CA GLN A 297 9.49 6.74 -1.11
C GLN A 297 10.81 7.39 -1.53
N MET A 298 11.23 8.49 -0.88
CA MET A 298 12.54 9.09 -1.14
C MET A 298 13.68 8.21 -0.64
N LYS A 299 13.53 7.56 0.53
CA LYS A 299 14.54 6.62 1.05
C LYS A 299 14.70 5.40 0.14
N ILE A 300 13.61 4.81 -0.33
CA ILE A 300 13.64 3.71 -1.31
C ILE A 300 14.31 4.17 -2.61
N SER A 301 13.97 5.37 -3.10
CA SER A 301 14.60 5.92 -4.30
C SER A 301 16.11 6.17 -4.10
N GLY A 302 16.53 6.62 -2.92
CA GLY A 302 17.94 6.74 -2.54
C GLY A 302 18.66 5.39 -2.55
N ASN A 303 18.07 4.36 -1.93
CA ASN A 303 18.61 3.00 -1.95
C ASN A 303 18.79 2.46 -3.39
N ASN A 304 17.85 2.77 -4.29
CA ASN A 304 17.95 2.35 -5.69
C ASN A 304 19.07 3.08 -6.46
N ILE A 305 19.33 4.35 -6.13
CA ILE A 305 20.50 5.07 -6.68
C ILE A 305 21.79 4.45 -6.15
N ASP A 306 21.87 4.20 -4.84
CA ASP A 306 23.05 3.62 -4.22
C ASP A 306 23.37 2.24 -4.83
N GLU A 307 22.35 1.42 -5.08
CA GLU A 307 22.49 0.15 -5.79
C GLU A 307 23.02 0.34 -7.21
N ALA A 308 22.43 1.25 -8.00
CA ALA A 308 22.88 1.51 -9.37
C ALA A 308 24.34 2.03 -9.42
N VAL A 309 24.76 2.84 -8.44
CA VAL A 309 26.15 3.29 -8.28
C VAL A 309 27.06 2.10 -7.95
N TRP A 310 26.61 1.24 -7.03
CA TRP A 310 27.37 0.07 -6.63
C TRP A 310 27.54 -0.92 -7.79
N GLU A 311 26.46 -1.23 -8.52
CA GLU A 311 26.48 -2.12 -9.69
C GLU A 311 27.44 -1.63 -10.76
N ASN A 312 27.47 -0.31 -11.02
CA ASN A 312 28.39 0.31 -11.96
C ASN A 312 29.86 0.09 -11.57
N GLY A 313 30.17 0.13 -10.27
CA GLY A 313 31.54 -0.08 -9.76
C GLY A 313 31.95 -1.54 -9.55
N HIS A 314 31.02 -2.49 -9.48
CA HIS A 314 31.28 -3.86 -9.02
C HIS A 314 30.83 -4.97 -9.96
N THR A 315 30.20 -4.64 -11.09
CA THR A 315 29.81 -5.62 -12.11
C THR A 315 30.91 -5.83 -13.13
N VAL A 316 31.31 -7.09 -13.34
CA VAL A 316 32.29 -7.44 -14.39
C VAL A 316 31.56 -7.56 -15.73
N THR A 317 31.77 -6.59 -16.62
CA THR A 317 31.21 -6.58 -17.98
C THR A 317 32.23 -7.20 -18.94
N GLN A 318 31.82 -8.21 -19.71
CA GLN A 318 32.68 -8.86 -20.72
C GLN A 318 32.48 -8.26 -22.14
N ASN A 319 31.51 -7.36 -22.31
CA ASN A 319 31.13 -6.77 -23.60
C ASN A 319 31.25 -5.24 -23.59
N THR A 320 31.50 -4.65 -24.75
CA THR A 320 31.65 -3.18 -24.94
C THR A 320 30.39 -2.38 -24.55
N TYR A 321 29.24 -3.03 -24.43
CA TYR A 321 27.95 -2.39 -24.12
C TYR A 321 27.57 -2.41 -22.64
N GLY A 322 28.25 -3.22 -21.81
CA GLY A 322 27.90 -3.39 -20.40
C GLY A 322 28.06 -2.12 -19.58
N ASP A 323 29.17 -1.40 -19.77
CA ASP A 323 29.45 -0.15 -19.02
C ASP A 323 28.44 0.95 -19.39
N THR A 324 28.09 1.05 -20.68
CA THR A 324 27.05 1.97 -21.16
C THR A 324 25.69 1.64 -20.55
N TYR A 325 25.34 0.36 -20.46
CA TYR A 325 24.09 -0.08 -19.84
C TYR A 325 24.01 0.29 -18.34
N LEU A 326 25.07 0.05 -17.58
CA LEU A 326 25.15 0.40 -16.15
C LEU A 326 25.07 1.93 -15.94
N GLY A 327 25.73 2.71 -16.80
CA GLY A 327 25.62 4.17 -16.80
C GLY A 327 24.19 4.66 -17.10
N ILE A 328 23.49 4.01 -18.03
CA ILE A 328 22.08 4.30 -18.33
C ILE A 328 21.18 3.95 -17.13
N ASN A 329 21.39 2.81 -16.47
CA ASN A 329 20.61 2.42 -15.28
C ASN A 329 20.78 3.42 -14.13
N LEU A 330 21.99 3.95 -13.93
CA LEU A 330 22.23 5.02 -12.95
C LEU A 330 21.47 6.31 -13.33
N ALA A 331 21.50 6.71 -14.61
CA ALA A 331 20.76 7.87 -15.09
C ALA A 331 19.25 7.71 -14.95
N ILE A 332 18.71 6.52 -15.23
CA ILE A 332 17.29 6.17 -15.02
C ILE A 332 16.93 6.31 -13.54
N SER A 333 17.75 5.78 -12.63
CA SER A 333 17.52 5.86 -11.19
C SER A 333 17.53 7.32 -10.69
N GLY A 334 18.44 8.15 -11.20
CA GLY A 334 18.47 9.59 -10.94
C GLY A 334 17.21 10.31 -11.44
N GLN A 335 16.74 10.00 -12.65
CA GLN A 335 15.52 10.59 -13.20
C GLN A 335 14.27 10.18 -12.40
N ASN A 336 14.19 8.90 -12.00
CA ASN A 336 13.11 8.40 -11.15
C ASN A 336 13.08 9.13 -9.79
N ASN A 337 14.25 9.40 -9.19
CA ASN A 337 14.34 10.14 -7.93
C ASN A 337 13.81 11.58 -8.03
N GLU A 338 14.19 12.32 -9.07
CA GLU A 338 13.67 13.67 -9.28
C GLU A 338 12.17 13.65 -9.58
N GLN A 339 11.66 12.65 -10.31
CA GLN A 339 10.22 12.47 -10.50
C GLN A 339 9.50 12.21 -9.16
N THR A 340 9.99 11.27 -8.34
CA THR A 340 9.43 10.97 -7.02
C THR A 340 9.39 12.22 -6.14
N LYS A 341 10.47 13.00 -6.11
CA LYS A 341 10.55 14.26 -5.36
C LYS A 341 9.51 15.28 -5.82
N LEU A 342 9.30 15.45 -7.12
CA LEU A 342 8.28 16.36 -7.67
C LEU A 342 6.86 15.90 -7.30
N GLU A 343 6.57 14.61 -7.45
CA GLU A 343 5.27 14.03 -7.10
C GLU A 343 4.95 14.17 -5.62
N LEU A 344 5.92 13.88 -4.75
CA LEU A 344 5.79 14.03 -3.31
C LEU A 344 5.60 15.49 -2.90
N THR A 345 6.35 16.42 -3.51
CA THR A 345 6.19 17.86 -3.26
C THR A 345 4.76 18.32 -3.57
N LYS A 346 4.21 17.86 -4.71
CA LYS A 346 2.83 18.14 -5.09
C LYS A 346 1.84 17.57 -4.07
N LYS A 347 2.02 16.31 -3.65
CA LYS A 347 1.15 15.65 -2.65
C LYS A 347 1.17 16.35 -1.30
N ILE A 348 2.34 16.80 -0.83
CA ILE A 348 2.50 17.59 0.41
C ILE A 348 1.68 18.88 0.30
N GLN A 349 1.88 19.65 -0.77
CA GLN A 349 1.17 20.92 -0.98
C GLN A 349 -0.35 20.73 -1.09
N THR A 350 -0.79 19.70 -1.84
CA THR A 350 -2.22 19.37 -1.95
C THR A 350 -2.80 19.02 -0.59
N THR A 351 -2.13 18.18 0.20
CA THR A 351 -2.61 17.76 1.52
C THR A 351 -2.78 18.94 2.47
N TYR A 352 -1.81 19.85 2.54
CA TYR A 352 -1.94 21.03 3.38
C TYR A 352 -3.01 22.01 2.90
N ASN A 353 -3.13 22.22 1.58
CA ASN A 353 -4.19 23.05 1.02
C ASN A 353 -5.58 22.47 1.29
N ASP A 354 -5.75 21.16 1.14
CA ASP A 354 -7.00 20.47 1.43
C ASP A 354 -7.35 20.55 2.91
N ALA A 355 -6.37 20.37 3.81
CA ALA A 355 -6.56 20.51 5.25
C ALA A 355 -6.95 21.95 5.64
N LYS A 356 -6.29 22.98 5.07
CA LYS A 356 -6.63 24.39 5.27
C LYS A 356 -8.07 24.70 4.78
N ASN A 357 -8.44 24.21 3.60
CA ASN A 357 -9.78 24.38 3.06
C ASN A 357 -10.84 23.71 3.93
N SER A 358 -10.58 22.47 4.37
CA SER A 358 -11.49 21.73 5.25
C SER A 358 -11.63 22.40 6.62
N TYR A 359 -10.56 22.98 7.16
CA TYR A 359 -10.62 23.79 8.38
C TYR A 359 -11.56 25.00 8.21
N GLN A 360 -11.46 25.74 7.10
CA GLN A 360 -12.37 26.85 6.81
C GLN A 360 -13.82 26.38 6.63
N THR A 361 -14.05 25.19 6.06
CA THR A 361 -15.38 24.58 6.00
C THR A 361 -15.93 24.32 7.40
N VAL A 362 -15.13 23.78 8.32
CA VAL A 362 -15.56 23.56 9.72
C VAL A 362 -15.96 24.87 10.38
N LEU A 363 -15.16 25.93 10.22
CA LEU A 363 -15.49 27.25 10.78
C LEU A 363 -16.78 27.83 10.18
N THR A 364 -17.01 27.63 8.88
CA THR A 364 -18.21 28.09 8.19
C THR A 364 -19.45 27.35 8.70
N GLU A 365 -19.39 26.02 8.77
CA GLU A 365 -20.51 25.23 9.29
C GLU A 365 -20.79 25.50 10.77
N GLN A 366 -19.75 25.81 11.55
CA GLN A 366 -19.92 26.21 12.94
C GLN A 366 -20.70 27.52 13.06
N ARG A 367 -20.46 28.50 12.18
CA ARG A 367 -21.26 29.74 12.10
C ARG A 367 -22.69 29.44 11.66
N ASN A 368 -22.88 28.61 10.63
CA ASN A 368 -24.20 28.23 10.15
C ASN A 368 -25.06 27.59 11.25
N VAL A 369 -24.47 26.69 12.05
CA VAL A 369 -25.16 26.08 13.20
C VAL A 369 -25.58 27.14 14.22
N ASN A 370 -24.71 28.10 14.53
CA ASN A 370 -25.02 29.16 15.49
C ASN A 370 -26.15 30.07 14.97
N ASP A 371 -26.13 30.43 13.70
CA ASP A 371 -27.17 31.26 13.08
C ASP A 371 -28.54 30.56 13.10
N VAL A 372 -28.58 29.27 12.73
CA VAL A 372 -29.83 28.50 12.69
C VAL A 372 -30.35 28.20 14.11
N LYS A 373 -29.46 28.04 15.10
CA LYS A 373 -29.86 27.97 16.51
C LYS A 373 -30.48 29.28 17.00
N ALA A 374 -29.89 30.42 16.65
CA ALA A 374 -30.47 31.73 16.98
C ALA A 374 -31.85 31.93 16.33
N ASP A 375 -32.03 31.45 15.09
CA ASP A 375 -33.34 31.47 14.42
C ASP A 375 -34.35 30.53 15.09
N LEU A 376 -33.93 29.34 15.54
CA LEU A 376 -34.80 28.43 16.29
C LEU A 376 -35.32 29.09 17.58
N GLU A 377 -34.49 29.81 18.32
CA GLU A 377 -34.93 30.53 19.52
C GLU A 377 -35.99 31.60 19.22
N LYS A 378 -35.85 32.34 18.11
CA LYS A 378 -36.89 33.28 17.65
C LYS A 378 -38.19 32.56 17.29
N MET A 379 -38.11 31.37 16.68
CA MET A 379 -39.27 30.58 16.32
C MET A 379 -39.96 29.97 17.55
N LYS A 380 -39.20 29.53 18.56
CA LYS A 380 -39.76 29.11 19.86
C LYS A 380 -40.58 30.23 20.50
N PHE A 381 -40.07 31.47 20.48
CA PHE A 381 -40.84 32.62 20.95
C PHE A 381 -42.13 32.82 20.15
N ARG A 382 -42.07 32.79 18.81
CA ARG A 382 -43.24 32.92 17.94
C ARG A 382 -44.28 31.82 18.17
N TYR A 383 -43.83 30.61 18.46
CA TYR A 383 -44.72 29.49 18.81
C TYR A 383 -45.41 29.74 20.16
N ASN A 384 -44.67 30.20 21.16
CA ASN A 384 -45.21 30.48 22.50
C ASN A 384 -46.28 31.59 22.48
N VAL A 385 -46.16 32.56 21.58
CA VAL A 385 -47.18 33.62 21.39
C VAL A 385 -48.27 33.22 20.38
N GLY A 386 -48.27 31.99 19.88
CA GLY A 386 -49.29 31.46 18.96
C GLY A 386 -49.18 31.96 17.51
N ALA A 387 -48.09 32.61 17.13
CA ALA A 387 -47.90 33.17 15.79
C ALA A 387 -47.47 32.14 14.73
N ILE A 388 -46.95 30.97 15.15
CA ILE A 388 -46.62 29.85 14.27
C ILE A 388 -47.16 28.54 14.83
N SER A 389 -47.31 27.53 13.97
CA SER A 389 -47.76 26.21 14.40
C SER A 389 -46.63 25.37 15.01
N LYS A 390 -46.98 24.33 15.78
CA LYS A 390 -45.99 23.34 16.27
C LYS A 390 -45.26 22.65 15.11
N HIS A 391 -45.95 22.46 13.99
CA HIS A 391 -45.36 21.87 12.79
C HIS A 391 -44.25 22.74 12.19
N ASP A 392 -44.45 24.05 12.17
CA ASP A 392 -43.43 25.00 11.71
C ASP A 392 -42.22 25.00 12.65
N LEU A 393 -42.44 24.95 13.98
CA LEU A 393 -41.36 24.84 14.96
C LEU A 393 -40.51 23.58 14.73
N ASN A 394 -41.16 22.41 14.57
CA ASN A 394 -40.46 21.15 14.30
C ASN A 394 -39.61 21.21 13.02
N LYS A 395 -40.04 21.96 11.99
CA LYS A 395 -39.24 22.16 10.76
C LYS A 395 -37.95 22.94 11.04
N PHE A 396 -37.98 23.90 11.97
CA PHE A 396 -36.77 24.61 12.39
C PHE A 396 -35.86 23.75 13.27
N GLU A 397 -36.42 22.90 14.13
CA GLU A 397 -35.63 21.92 14.91
C GLU A 397 -34.88 20.95 13.98
N LEU A 398 -35.58 20.43 12.98
CA LEU A 398 -34.98 19.58 11.95
C LEU A 398 -33.91 20.32 11.13
N LYS A 399 -34.13 21.61 10.85
CA LYS A 399 -33.12 22.45 10.21
C LYS A 399 -31.87 22.57 11.08
N VAL A 400 -32.00 22.77 12.40
CA VAL A 400 -30.84 22.74 13.31
C VAL A 400 -30.11 21.40 13.20
N ARG A 401 -30.84 20.27 13.26
CA ARG A 401 -30.24 18.92 13.11
C ARG A 401 -29.49 18.73 11.78
N GLN A 402 -30.03 19.27 10.69
CA GLN A 402 -29.38 19.24 9.37
C GLN A 402 -28.01 19.93 9.42
N TYR A 403 -27.93 21.13 10.00
CA TYR A 403 -26.68 21.88 10.11
C TYR A 403 -25.73 21.27 11.13
N GLU A 404 -26.23 20.69 12.22
CA GLU A 404 -25.40 19.93 13.18
C GLU A 404 -24.77 18.70 12.51
N THR A 405 -25.52 18.00 11.66
CA THR A 405 -25.02 16.84 10.90
C THR A 405 -23.98 17.27 9.86
N ALA A 406 -24.20 18.39 9.17
CA ALA A 406 -23.22 18.96 8.25
C ALA A 406 -21.93 19.38 8.95
N LEU A 407 -22.03 20.02 10.12
CA LEU A 407 -20.87 20.35 10.95
C LEU A 407 -20.12 19.09 11.42
N ALA A 408 -20.84 18.04 11.85
CA ALA A 408 -20.22 16.77 12.23
C ALA A 408 -19.45 16.15 11.07
N ALA A 409 -20.04 16.12 9.86
CA ALA A 409 -19.37 15.64 8.66
C ALA A 409 -18.13 16.47 8.30
N ALA A 410 -18.20 17.80 8.43
CA ALA A 410 -17.06 18.68 8.20
C ALA A 410 -15.92 18.43 9.20
N LYS A 411 -16.24 18.22 10.49
CA LYS A 411 -15.25 17.88 11.53
C LYS A 411 -14.58 16.55 11.26
N LEU A 412 -15.36 15.54 10.88
CA LEU A 412 -14.88 14.22 10.51
C LEU A 412 -13.93 14.27 9.29
N LYS A 413 -14.32 14.99 8.23
CA LYS A 413 -13.45 15.19 7.06
C LYS A 413 -12.14 15.91 7.44
N TYR A 414 -12.23 16.94 8.26
CA TYR A 414 -11.05 17.67 8.72
C TYR A 414 -10.12 16.78 9.56
N TYR A 415 -10.68 15.92 10.42
CA TYR A 415 -9.92 14.96 11.21
C TYR A 415 -9.08 14.03 10.34
N VAL A 416 -9.66 13.42 9.29
CA VAL A 416 -8.91 12.56 8.34
C VAL A 416 -7.77 13.31 7.67
N LEU A 417 -7.99 14.56 7.25
CA LEU A 417 -6.94 15.37 6.62
C LEU A 417 -5.83 15.77 7.59
N LYS A 418 -6.16 15.98 8.88
CA LYS A 418 -5.18 16.22 9.93
C LYS A 418 -4.33 14.98 10.21
N GLU A 419 -4.95 13.81 10.29
CA GLU A 419 -4.23 12.53 10.43
C GLU A 419 -3.37 12.25 9.20
N LYS A 420 -3.86 12.56 8.00
CA LYS A 420 -3.08 12.46 6.76
C LYS A 420 -1.83 13.34 6.80
N ALA A 421 -1.94 14.57 7.30
CA ALA A 421 -0.77 15.43 7.45
C ALA A 421 0.21 14.95 8.53
N THR A 422 -0.32 14.43 9.63
CA THR A 422 0.50 13.81 10.69
C THR A 422 1.27 12.58 10.17
N ALA A 423 0.64 11.79 9.29
CA ALA A 423 1.29 10.67 8.63
C ALA A 423 2.46 11.12 7.73
N MET A 424 2.39 12.32 7.13
CA MET A 424 3.52 12.89 6.37
C MET A 424 4.74 13.13 7.26
N ASP A 425 4.55 13.54 8.51
CA ASP A 425 5.66 13.74 9.46
C ASP A 425 6.38 12.42 9.78
N THR A 426 5.65 11.29 9.76
CA THR A 426 6.22 9.94 9.89
C THR A 426 6.84 9.40 8.60
N GLY A 427 6.73 10.12 7.48
CA GLY A 427 7.30 9.75 6.18
C GLY A 427 6.30 9.14 5.18
N PHE A 428 5.04 8.99 5.55
CA PHE A 428 3.98 8.49 4.67
C PHE A 428 3.30 9.65 3.92
N ILE A 429 3.50 9.72 2.61
CA ILE A 429 2.99 10.81 1.77
C ILE A 429 2.17 10.21 0.62
N GLN A 430 0.84 10.42 0.65
CA GLN A 430 -0.09 9.85 -0.34
C GLN A 430 -0.91 10.91 -1.08
#